data_AF-A0A1N7J3E1-F1
#
_entry.id   AF-A0A1N7J3E1-F1
#
_cell.length_a   1.000
_cell.length_b   1.000
_cell.length_c   1.000
_cell.angle_alpha   90.00
_cell.angle_beta   90.00
_cell.angle_gamma   90.00
#
_symmetry.space_group_name_H-M   'P 1'
#
loop_
_entity.id
_entity.type
_entity.pdbx_description
1 polymer ?
#
loop_
_entity_poly.entity_id
_entity_poly.type
_entity_poly.pdbx_seq_one_letter_code
_entity_poly.pdbx_strand_id
1 'polypeptide(L)'
;MAGTNRSRESAIWLTLALVVAILLGTRLGVPGLILGIVLAAAAFVAYRANTVDPEVEALRSSLRVARDDIAEVVAEYEDFASGTSTDALAERTLTYRALATPHSDIPAIEDFHLRLGSSRRFLARVDTHLHNNDLDRHALERMINIADQRALDLAQSWADARRAARRLGPA
;
A
#
# COMPACT_ATOMS: atom_id res chain seq x y z
N MET A 1 24.01 16.92 -2.45
CA MET A 1 23.81 18.39 -2.57
C MET A 1 23.09 18.81 -3.88
N ALA A 2 22.29 17.95 -4.53
CA ALA A 2 21.60 18.27 -5.79
C ALA A 2 20.13 18.72 -5.63
N GLY A 3 19.52 18.51 -4.46
CA GLY A 3 18.10 18.82 -4.23
C GLY A 3 17.79 20.31 -3.99
N THR A 4 18.74 21.10 -3.52
CA THR A 4 18.53 22.52 -3.18
C THR A 4 18.53 23.44 -4.39
N ASN A 5 19.19 23.09 -5.49
CA ASN A 5 19.21 23.92 -6.70
C ASN A 5 17.91 23.78 -7.48
N ARG A 6 17.33 22.57 -7.54
CA ARG A 6 16.09 22.31 -8.30
C ARG A 6 14.83 22.94 -7.65
N SER A 7 14.79 23.01 -6.32
CA SER A 7 13.74 23.74 -5.59
C SER A 7 13.88 25.26 -5.71
N ARG A 8 15.11 25.78 -5.79
CA ARG A 8 15.37 27.21 -6.05
C ARG A 8 15.03 27.61 -7.48
N GLU A 9 15.39 26.79 -8.46
CA GLU A 9 15.04 27.02 -9.87
C GLU A 9 13.54 27.06 -10.07
N SER A 10 12.80 26.09 -9.51
CA SER A 10 11.34 26.08 -9.57
C SER A 10 10.71 27.28 -8.86
N ALA A 11 11.24 27.69 -7.70
CA ALA A 11 10.80 28.92 -7.04
C ALA A 11 11.05 30.18 -7.89
N ILE A 12 12.21 30.28 -8.55
CA ILE A 12 12.57 31.39 -9.45
C ILE A 12 11.60 31.45 -10.63
N TRP A 13 11.32 30.32 -11.28
CA TRP A 13 10.36 30.25 -12.39
C TRP A 13 8.94 30.62 -11.95
N LEU A 14 8.51 30.22 -10.75
CA LEU A 14 7.21 30.56 -10.18
C LEU A 14 7.09 32.06 -9.90
N THR A 15 8.12 32.66 -9.29
CA THR A 15 8.16 34.12 -9.08
C THR A 15 8.22 34.88 -10.39
N LEU A 16 8.95 34.40 -11.39
CA LEU A 16 9.02 35.03 -12.71
C LEU A 16 7.65 35.00 -13.40
N ALA A 17 6.97 33.85 -13.38
CA ALA A 17 5.63 33.71 -13.95
C ALA A 17 4.61 34.62 -13.24
N LEU A 18 4.70 34.75 -11.92
CA LEU A 18 3.85 35.65 -11.13
C LEU A 18 4.10 37.13 -11.47
N VAL A 19 5.37 37.53 -11.60
CA VAL A 19 5.75 38.91 -11.97
C VAL A 19 5.25 39.23 -13.38
N VAL A 20 5.40 38.30 -14.33
CA VAL A 20 4.90 38.47 -15.71
C VAL A 20 3.38 38.56 -15.75
N ALA A 21 2.66 37.76 -14.96
CA ALA A 21 1.20 37.82 -14.81
C ALA A 21 0.73 39.18 -14.29
N ILE A 22 1.39 39.74 -13.27
CA ILE A 22 1.08 41.07 -12.72
C ILE A 22 1.39 42.18 -13.74
N LEU A 23 2.50 42.06 -14.49
CA LEU A 23 2.89 43.00 -15.54
C LEU A 23 1.90 42.99 -16.72
N LEU A 24 1.36 41.83 -17.09
CA LEU A 24 0.31 41.73 -18.11
C LEU A 24 -1.02 42.31 -17.62
N GLY A 25 -1.40 42.04 -16.36
CA GLY A 25 -2.64 42.56 -15.75
C GLY A 25 -2.68 44.09 -15.69
N THR A 26 -1.55 44.72 -15.36
CA THR A 26 -1.46 46.19 -15.24
C THR A 26 -1.45 46.90 -16.60
N ARG A 27 -1.02 46.25 -17.69
CA ARG A 27 -0.92 46.87 -19.03
C ARG A 27 -2.09 46.59 -19.96
N LEU A 28 -2.82 45.47 -19.77
CA LEU A 28 -3.94 45.05 -20.63
C LEU A 28 -5.35 45.16 -19.99
N GLY A 29 -5.44 45.49 -18.70
CA GLY A 29 -6.71 45.53 -17.97
C GLY A 29 -7.29 44.15 -17.65
N VAL A 30 -8.63 44.01 -17.67
CA VAL A 30 -9.37 42.77 -17.35
C VAL A 30 -8.84 41.50 -18.06
N PRO A 31 -8.51 41.49 -19.37
CA PRO A 31 -7.98 40.29 -20.02
C PRO A 31 -6.60 39.87 -19.49
N GLY A 32 -5.76 40.81 -19.06
CA GLY A 32 -4.46 40.50 -18.45
C GLY A 32 -4.60 39.82 -17.08
N LEU A 33 -5.64 40.18 -16.31
CA LEU A 33 -5.95 39.55 -15.02
C LEU A 33 -6.35 38.07 -15.20
N ILE A 34 -7.19 37.78 -16.19
CA ILE A 34 -7.60 36.40 -16.51
C ILE A 34 -6.37 35.57 -16.89
N LEU A 35 -5.51 36.11 -17.75
CA LEU A 35 -4.29 35.41 -18.19
C LEU A 35 -3.32 35.17 -17.03
N GLY A 36 -3.21 36.12 -16.11
CA GLY A 36 -2.41 35.97 -14.90
C GLY A 36 -2.91 34.89 -13.94
N ILE A 37 -4.23 34.78 -13.74
CA ILE A 37 -4.84 33.71 -12.94
C ILE A 37 -4.56 32.35 -13.57
N VAL A 38 -4.71 32.23 -14.90
CA VAL A 38 -4.44 30.98 -15.62
C VAL A 38 -2.96 30.58 -15.49
N LEU A 39 -2.04 31.53 -15.62
CA LEU A 39 -0.61 31.25 -15.44
C LEU A 39 -0.25 30.85 -14.01
N ALA A 40 -0.83 31.50 -13.00
CA ALA A 40 -0.62 31.14 -11.61
C ALA A 40 -1.17 29.74 -11.29
N ALA A 41 -2.36 29.40 -11.81
CA ALA A 41 -2.94 28.06 -11.68
C ALA A 41 -2.07 27.00 -12.38
N ALA A 42 -1.61 27.27 -13.60
CA ALA A 42 -0.71 26.39 -14.33
C ALA A 42 0.64 26.20 -13.61
N ALA A 43 1.23 27.28 -13.08
CA ALA A 43 2.46 27.23 -12.31
C ALA A 43 2.29 26.46 -10.99
N PHE A 44 1.15 26.62 -10.31
CA PHE A 44 0.83 25.85 -9.11
C PHE A 44 0.65 24.36 -9.42
N VAL A 45 -0.05 24.02 -10.50
CA VAL A 45 -0.20 22.63 -10.97
C VAL A 45 1.15 22.03 -11.34
N ALA A 46 1.98 22.76 -12.10
CA ALA A 46 3.32 22.33 -12.49
C ALA A 46 4.23 22.14 -11.27
N TYR A 47 4.19 23.05 -10.29
CA TYR A 47 4.93 22.92 -9.04
C TYR A 47 4.50 21.67 -8.27
N ARG A 48 3.20 21.41 -8.18
CA ARG A 48 2.67 20.23 -7.49
C ARG A 48 3.05 18.94 -8.20
N ALA A 49 2.95 18.90 -9.53
CA ALA A 49 3.34 17.76 -10.35
C ALA A 49 4.85 17.45 -10.24
N ASN A 50 5.69 18.50 -10.17
CA ASN A 50 7.14 18.35 -10.05
C ASN A 50 7.61 17.99 -8.63
N THR A 51 6.73 18.06 -7.64
CA THR A 51 7.01 17.65 -6.25
C THR A 51 6.73 16.17 -6.01
N VAL A 52 5.88 15.54 -6.84
CA VAL A 52 5.62 14.10 -6.79
C VAL A 52 6.65 13.39 -7.66
N ASP A 53 7.63 12.75 -7.02
CA ASP A 53 8.61 11.92 -7.73
C ASP A 53 7.90 10.70 -8.34
N PRO A 54 7.81 10.58 -9.69
CA PRO A 54 7.10 9.47 -10.32
C PRO A 54 7.67 8.10 -9.93
N GLU A 55 8.94 8.03 -9.56
CA GLU A 55 9.57 6.80 -9.06
C GLU A 55 9.00 6.39 -7.69
N VAL A 56 8.77 7.36 -6.81
CA VAL A 56 8.18 7.11 -5.47
C VAL A 56 6.73 6.66 -5.60
N GLU A 57 5.96 7.22 -6.52
CA GLU A 57 4.58 6.77 -6.73
C GLU A 57 4.53 5.36 -7.36
N ALA A 58 5.46 5.04 -8.27
CA ALA A 58 5.60 3.68 -8.79
C ALA A 58 5.91 2.68 -7.67
N LEU A 59 6.83 3.01 -6.76
CA LEU A 59 7.15 2.17 -5.60
C LEU A 59 5.97 2.02 -4.64
N ARG A 60 5.16 3.07 -4.41
CA ARG A 60 3.93 2.94 -3.62
C ARG A 60 2.93 2.00 -4.29
N SER A 61 2.82 2.06 -5.62
CA SER A 61 2.01 1.10 -6.38
C SER A 61 2.50 -0.33 -6.18
N SER A 62 3.80 -0.56 -6.28
CA SER A 62 4.39 -1.89 -6.00
C SER A 62 4.13 -2.35 -4.56
N LEU A 63 4.23 -1.45 -3.58
CA LEU A 63 3.91 -1.76 -2.19
C LEU A 63 2.44 -2.13 -1.99
N ARG A 64 1.50 -1.48 -2.71
CA ARG A 64 0.08 -1.85 -2.68
C ARG A 64 -0.11 -3.28 -3.20
N VAL A 65 0.54 -3.65 -4.30
CA VAL A 65 0.47 -5.01 -4.86
C VAL A 65 1.01 -6.05 -3.87
N ALA A 66 2.23 -5.85 -3.34
CA ALA A 66 2.83 -6.79 -2.39
C ALA A 66 2.01 -6.91 -1.08
N ARG A 67 1.37 -5.82 -0.66
CA ARG A 67 0.42 -5.79 0.46
C ARG A 67 -0.82 -6.62 0.16
N ASP A 68 -1.34 -6.54 -1.05
CA ASP A 68 -2.55 -7.26 -1.47
C ASP A 68 -2.32 -8.77 -1.53
N ASP A 69 -1.12 -9.23 -1.91
CA ASP A 69 -0.75 -10.66 -1.85
C ASP A 69 -0.86 -11.24 -0.43
N ILE A 70 -0.47 -10.47 0.60
CA ILE A 70 -0.67 -10.87 1.99
C ILE A 70 -2.17 -10.88 2.32
N ALA A 71 -2.90 -9.82 1.91
CA ALA A 71 -4.30 -9.66 2.21
C ALA A 71 -5.17 -10.78 1.60
N GLU A 72 -4.78 -11.31 0.44
CA GLU A 72 -5.45 -12.44 -0.21
C GLU A 72 -5.43 -13.69 0.68
N VAL A 73 -4.26 -14.07 1.22
CA VAL A 73 -4.16 -15.24 2.12
C VAL A 73 -4.92 -15.01 3.43
N VAL A 74 -4.92 -13.79 3.95
CA VAL A 74 -5.72 -13.43 5.13
C VAL A 74 -7.22 -13.58 4.82
N ALA A 75 -7.67 -13.10 3.66
CA ALA A 75 -9.06 -13.19 3.23
C ALA A 75 -9.49 -14.65 3.00
N GLU A 76 -8.62 -15.49 2.42
CA GLU A 76 -8.87 -16.92 2.25
C GLU A 76 -9.11 -17.61 3.61
N TYR A 77 -8.30 -17.29 4.61
CA TYR A 77 -8.53 -17.80 5.97
C TYR A 77 -9.82 -17.27 6.59
N GLU A 78 -10.15 -15.99 6.39
CA GLU A 78 -11.37 -15.38 6.93
C GLU A 78 -12.64 -15.97 6.29
N ASP A 79 -12.60 -16.25 4.99
CA ASP A 79 -13.66 -16.99 4.29
C ASP A 79 -13.77 -18.42 4.82
N PHE A 80 -12.64 -19.12 5.03
CA PHE A 80 -12.66 -20.43 5.68
C PHE A 80 -13.28 -20.38 7.10
N ALA A 81 -12.93 -19.37 7.90
CA ALA A 81 -13.34 -19.28 9.30
C ALA A 81 -14.81 -18.86 9.46
N SER A 82 -15.26 -17.91 8.65
CA SER A 82 -16.53 -17.20 8.83
C SER A 82 -17.45 -17.21 7.60
N GLY A 83 -16.97 -17.68 6.46
CA GLY A 83 -17.71 -17.78 5.21
C GLY A 83 -18.94 -18.67 5.34
N THR A 84 -20.02 -18.24 4.70
CA THR A 84 -21.32 -18.94 4.69
C THR A 84 -21.54 -19.75 3.41
N SER A 85 -20.53 -19.82 2.54
CA SER A 85 -20.59 -20.65 1.33
C SER A 85 -20.66 -22.12 1.71
N THR A 86 -21.29 -22.93 0.86
CA THR A 86 -21.38 -24.39 1.07
C THR A 86 -19.99 -25.03 1.16
N ASP A 87 -19.03 -24.50 0.42
CA ASP A 87 -17.65 -24.99 0.39
C ASP A 87 -16.90 -24.64 1.67
N ALA A 88 -17.00 -23.40 2.17
CA ALA A 88 -16.42 -23.00 3.45
C ALA A 88 -17.03 -23.79 4.61
N LEU A 89 -18.35 -24.01 4.58
CA LEU A 89 -19.05 -24.80 5.60
C LEU A 89 -18.57 -26.26 5.59
N ALA A 90 -18.44 -26.88 4.41
CA ALA A 90 -17.94 -28.24 4.25
C ALA A 90 -16.47 -28.36 4.68
N GLU A 91 -15.62 -27.42 4.30
CA GLU A 91 -14.22 -27.39 4.73
C GLU A 91 -14.07 -27.31 6.26
N ARG A 92 -14.86 -26.44 6.91
CA ARG A 92 -14.82 -26.24 8.36
C ARG A 92 -15.39 -27.43 9.14
N THR A 93 -16.44 -28.08 8.62
CA THR A 93 -17.14 -29.18 9.32
C THR A 93 -16.56 -30.55 9.03
N LEU A 94 -16.07 -30.80 7.81
CA LEU A 94 -15.67 -32.15 7.38
C LEU A 94 -14.16 -32.33 7.25
N THR A 95 -13.39 -31.26 7.04
CA THR A 95 -11.97 -31.42 6.65
C THR A 95 -10.99 -30.78 7.63
N TYR A 96 -11.36 -29.67 8.27
CA TYR A 96 -10.38 -28.79 8.90
C TYR A 96 -10.79 -28.14 10.22
N ARG A 97 -11.62 -28.78 11.04
CA ARG A 97 -12.03 -28.21 12.34
C ARG A 97 -10.83 -27.75 13.20
N ALA A 98 -9.71 -28.47 13.14
CA ALA A 98 -8.47 -28.13 13.84
C ALA A 98 -7.84 -26.79 13.39
N LEU A 99 -8.04 -26.34 12.15
CA LEU A 99 -7.55 -25.03 11.66
C LEU A 99 -8.28 -23.85 12.30
N ALA A 100 -9.53 -24.07 12.74
CA ALA A 100 -10.33 -23.04 13.39
C ALA A 100 -9.95 -22.84 14.86
N THR A 101 -9.14 -23.73 15.45
CA THR A 101 -8.73 -23.65 16.85
C THR A 101 -7.41 -22.86 16.98
N PRO A 102 -7.41 -21.66 17.58
CA PRO A 102 -6.18 -20.98 17.96
C PRO A 102 -5.45 -21.80 19.03
N HIS A 103 -4.12 -21.78 19.03
CA HIS A 103 -3.28 -22.56 19.96
C HIS A 103 -3.48 -24.07 19.86
N SER A 104 -3.62 -24.58 18.64
CA SER A 104 -3.62 -26.03 18.38
C SER A 104 -2.28 -26.65 18.80
N ASP A 105 -2.31 -27.85 19.38
CA ASP A 105 -1.11 -28.66 19.68
C ASP A 105 -0.33 -29.10 18.43
N ILE A 106 -0.81 -28.72 17.24
CA ILE A 106 -0.24 -29.06 15.95
C ILE A 106 0.67 -27.89 15.51
N PRO A 107 2.00 -28.09 15.49
CA PRO A 107 2.94 -26.99 15.28
C PRO A 107 2.71 -26.20 13.98
N ALA A 108 2.30 -26.88 12.91
CA ALA A 108 2.02 -26.23 11.63
C ALA A 108 0.79 -25.31 11.67
N ILE A 109 -0.22 -25.65 12.47
CA ILE A 109 -1.43 -24.84 12.63
C ILE A 109 -1.13 -23.64 13.53
N GLU A 110 -0.40 -23.87 14.63
CA GLU A 110 0.04 -22.78 15.51
C GLU A 110 0.93 -21.76 14.79
N ASP A 111 1.94 -22.21 14.04
CA ASP A 111 2.84 -21.35 13.27
C ASP A 111 2.08 -20.48 12.27
N PHE A 112 1.10 -21.06 11.57
CA PHE A 112 0.21 -20.30 10.68
C PHE A 112 -0.56 -19.20 11.44
N HIS A 113 -1.17 -19.51 12.59
CA HIS A 113 -1.91 -18.50 13.39
C HIS A 113 -1.01 -17.37 13.90
N LEU A 114 0.22 -17.69 14.31
CA LEU A 114 1.21 -16.69 14.72
C LEU A 114 1.58 -15.77 13.56
N ARG A 115 1.85 -16.35 12.38
CA ARG A 115 2.15 -15.60 11.16
C ARG A 115 0.98 -14.74 10.73
N LEU A 116 -0.23 -15.28 10.71
CA LEU A 116 -1.48 -14.58 10.40
C LEU A 116 -1.67 -13.35 11.30
N GLY A 117 -1.52 -13.51 12.62
CA GLY A 117 -1.59 -12.39 13.57
C GLY A 117 -0.48 -11.36 13.39
N SER A 118 0.72 -11.78 12.97
CA SER A 118 1.81 -10.86 12.63
C SER A 118 1.54 -10.09 11.33
N SER A 119 0.98 -10.77 10.32
CA SER A 119 0.67 -10.23 9.00
C SER A 119 -0.46 -9.22 9.05
N ARG A 120 -1.53 -9.47 9.82
CA ARG A 120 -2.60 -8.47 10.06
C ARG A 120 -2.05 -7.17 10.65
N ARG A 121 -1.17 -7.27 11.64
CA ARG A 121 -0.51 -6.09 12.24
C ARG A 121 0.40 -5.38 11.24
N PHE A 122 1.06 -6.11 10.35
CA PHE A 122 1.87 -5.54 9.29
C PHE A 122 1.03 -4.78 8.27
N LEU A 123 -0.07 -5.38 7.78
CA LEU A 123 -1.03 -4.76 6.87
C LEU A 123 -1.54 -3.42 7.42
N ALA A 124 -1.98 -3.38 8.69
CA ALA A 124 -2.46 -2.15 9.31
C ALA A 124 -1.40 -1.02 9.33
N ARG A 125 -0.11 -1.37 9.52
CA ARG A 125 0.98 -0.38 9.47
C ARG A 125 1.26 0.08 8.05
N VAL A 126 1.29 -0.84 7.08
CA VAL A 126 1.50 -0.50 5.66
C VAL A 126 0.38 0.40 5.15
N ASP A 127 -0.87 0.09 5.47
CA ASP A 127 -2.04 0.89 5.08
C ASP A 127 -1.96 2.32 5.67
N THR A 128 -1.49 2.45 6.92
CA THR A 128 -1.25 3.77 7.55
C THR A 128 -0.20 4.57 6.79
N HIS A 129 0.93 3.96 6.42
CA HIS A 129 2.01 4.62 5.68
C HIS A 129 1.61 4.98 4.24
N LEU A 130 0.87 4.10 3.56
CA LEU A 130 0.34 4.36 2.22
C LEU A 130 -0.67 5.52 2.24
N HIS A 131 -1.47 5.64 3.31
CA HIS A 131 -2.39 6.75 3.48
C HIS A 131 -1.67 8.08 3.77
N ASN A 132 -0.69 8.08 4.67
CA ASN A 132 0.04 9.27 5.09
C ASN A 132 1.07 9.76 4.06
N ASN A 133 1.46 8.91 3.10
CA ASN A 133 2.46 9.22 2.08
C ASN A 133 3.81 9.68 2.69
N ASP A 134 4.16 9.13 3.85
CA ASP A 134 5.29 9.55 4.69
C ASP A 134 6.58 8.76 4.44
N LEU A 135 6.53 7.71 3.61
CA LEU A 135 7.69 6.89 3.28
C LEU A 135 8.54 7.51 2.18
N ASP A 136 9.85 7.53 2.40
CA ASP A 136 10.85 7.78 1.38
C ASP A 136 11.08 6.54 0.49
N ARG A 137 11.84 6.73 -0.59
CA ARG A 137 12.18 5.67 -1.55
C ARG A 137 12.75 4.42 -0.88
N HIS A 138 13.78 4.58 -0.05
CA HIS A 138 14.46 3.43 0.56
C HIS A 138 13.59 2.71 1.59
N ALA A 139 12.73 3.43 2.31
CA ALA A 139 11.75 2.84 3.19
C ALA A 139 10.70 2.04 2.40
N LEU A 140 10.24 2.54 1.24
CA LEU A 140 9.34 1.80 0.34
C LEU A 140 9.99 0.52 -0.17
N GLU A 141 11.21 0.58 -0.72
CA GLU A 141 11.95 -0.58 -1.21
C GLU A 141 12.11 -1.66 -0.13
N ARG A 142 12.50 -1.26 1.09
CA ARG A 142 12.59 -2.20 2.23
C ARG A 142 11.23 -2.77 2.61
N MET A 143 10.18 -1.97 2.62
CA MET A 143 8.85 -2.41 2.99
C MET A 143 8.30 -3.42 1.98
N ILE A 144 8.54 -3.21 0.68
CA ILE A 144 8.18 -4.15 -0.40
C ILE A 144 8.87 -5.49 -0.17
N ASN A 145 10.19 -5.52 0.01
CA ASN A 145 10.92 -6.76 0.25
C ASN A 145 10.41 -7.53 1.49
N ILE A 146 10.04 -6.80 2.55
CA ILE A 146 9.44 -7.40 3.75
C ILE A 146 8.04 -7.93 3.45
N ALA A 147 7.24 -7.23 2.66
CA ALA A 147 5.91 -7.66 2.26
C ALA A 147 5.97 -8.94 1.41
N ASP A 148 6.85 -8.99 0.42
CA ASP A 148 7.05 -10.15 -0.45
C ASP A 148 7.44 -11.40 0.36
N GLN A 149 8.41 -11.27 1.28
CA GLN A 149 8.81 -12.38 2.14
C GLN A 149 7.67 -12.83 3.05
N ARG A 150 6.89 -11.89 3.59
CA ARG A 150 5.75 -12.20 4.46
C ARG A 150 4.62 -12.88 3.70
N ALA A 151 4.36 -12.48 2.46
CA ALA A 151 3.36 -13.11 1.61
C ALA A 151 3.75 -14.57 1.34
N LEU A 152 5.00 -14.81 0.94
CA LEU A 152 5.53 -16.15 0.71
C LEU A 152 5.43 -17.02 1.97
N ASP A 153 5.95 -16.53 3.10
CA ASP A 153 5.95 -17.26 4.37
C ASP A 153 4.52 -17.59 4.84
N LEU A 154 3.60 -16.63 4.71
CA LEU A 154 2.21 -16.82 5.12
C LEU A 154 1.52 -17.86 4.22
N ALA A 155 1.67 -17.76 2.90
CA ALA A 155 1.10 -18.72 1.95
C ALA A 155 1.64 -20.14 2.17
N GLN A 156 2.94 -20.29 2.42
CA GLN A 156 3.56 -21.57 2.75
C GLN A 156 2.99 -22.16 4.04
N SER A 157 2.96 -21.36 5.11
CA SER A 157 2.42 -21.80 6.40
C SER A 157 0.94 -22.18 6.31
N TRP A 158 0.15 -21.48 5.49
CA TRP A 158 -1.25 -21.81 5.23
C TRP A 158 -1.40 -23.17 4.55
N ALA A 159 -0.61 -23.41 3.51
CA ALA A 159 -0.61 -24.69 2.80
C ALA A 159 -0.14 -25.86 3.71
N ASP A 160 0.87 -25.61 4.57
CA ASP A 160 1.34 -26.58 5.57
C ASP A 160 0.28 -26.87 6.63
N ALA A 161 -0.41 -25.85 7.14
CA ALA A 161 -1.49 -26.00 8.09
C ALA A 161 -2.64 -26.83 7.50
N ARG A 162 -3.09 -26.52 6.27
CA ARG A 162 -4.11 -27.32 5.57
C ARG A 162 -3.65 -28.77 5.37
N ARG A 163 -2.40 -29.02 4.99
CA ARG A 163 -1.84 -30.38 4.89
C ARG A 163 -1.83 -31.11 6.23
N ALA A 164 -1.45 -30.43 7.31
CA ALA A 164 -1.44 -31.01 8.65
C ALA A 164 -2.86 -31.36 9.13
N ALA A 165 -3.82 -30.47 8.89
CA ALA A 165 -5.20 -30.68 9.27
C ALA A 165 -5.85 -31.83 8.47
N ARG A 166 -5.54 -31.99 7.17
CA ARG A 166 -5.99 -33.17 6.38
C ARG A 166 -5.53 -34.50 7.00
N ARG A 167 -4.31 -34.55 7.54
CA ARG A 167 -3.73 -35.77 8.11
C ARG A 167 -4.43 -36.25 9.37
N LEU A 168 -5.13 -35.36 10.09
CA LEU A 168 -5.93 -35.74 11.26
C LEU A 168 -7.23 -36.45 10.87
N GLY A 169 -7.69 -36.25 9.63
CA GLY A 169 -9.01 -36.71 9.18
C GLY A 169 -10.17 -35.95 9.83
N PRO A 170 -11.41 -36.22 9.40
CA PRO A 170 -12.60 -35.80 10.14
C PRO A 170 -12.57 -36.45 11.52
N ALA A 171 -12.60 -35.63 12.58
CA ALA A 171 -12.85 -36.08 13.94
C ALA A 171 -14.36 -36.14 14.22
#